data_AF-A0A093YJW6-F1
#
_entry.id   AF-A0A093YJW6-F1
#
_cell.length_a   1.000
_cell.length_b   1.000
_cell.length_c   1.000
_cell.angle_alpha   90.00
_cell.angle_beta   90.00
_cell.angle_gamma   90.00
#
_symmetry.space_group_name_H-M   'P 1'
#
loop_
_entity.id
_entity.type
_entity.pdbx_description
1 polymer ?
#
loop_
_entity_poly.entity_id
_entity_poly.type
_entity_poly.pdbx_seq_one_letter_code
_entity_poly.pdbx_strand_id
1 'polypeptide(L)'
;MILAISGSEMHRLQTGGYSGSEDIGLHHYNLAVRELSMDLGKEHTDDPKQRLERLLAALLFMVDYETRFGYSRHHLRLHLEGARSLYASYGKSIMESEPSGTVSTIEEENDGGDSHLSLLSSVLLLWISYIDAIGGQGLSSQSLLSQISQSSLPSIKLERLYRRARISGRHCWGEEYPEDAILDDVENYRPLEFMHHGLLMRSRIWQLAIARHGGKDASETPESLFEELMEIGEKYQDLVLTSRLSGANQYRRVYSTIRCGASVYWANVLFHRLALRKQQAPTKIHRTAVTSIMQIAHTEYERDKRMLAMQVWGMFMAGVETDDGIHRDWILERLAELRGMHWENRWTSDIMEKFIRARKGTGEAGVDLMPLLVLDCN
;
A
#
# COMPACT_ATOMS: atom_id res chain seq x y z
N MET A 1 -15.62 -5.09 -15.05
CA MET A 1 -14.49 -5.38 -14.14
C MET A 1 -14.59 -6.71 -13.39
N ILE A 2 -15.70 -7.04 -12.71
CA ILE A 2 -15.84 -8.33 -11.99
C ILE A 2 -15.56 -9.55 -12.90
N LEU A 3 -16.13 -9.54 -14.12
CA LEU A 3 -15.87 -10.56 -15.14
C LEU A 3 -14.40 -10.61 -15.59
N ALA A 4 -13.73 -9.45 -15.63
CA ALA A 4 -12.32 -9.37 -16.01
C ALA A 4 -11.43 -10.08 -14.99
N ILE A 5 -11.58 -9.71 -13.71
CA ILE A 5 -10.85 -10.33 -12.60
C ILE A 5 -11.13 -11.84 -12.55
N SER A 6 -12.41 -12.23 -12.61
CA SER A 6 -12.81 -13.64 -12.51
C SER A 6 -12.28 -14.46 -13.69
N GLY A 7 -12.36 -13.91 -14.91
CA GLY A 7 -11.85 -14.53 -16.13
C GLY A 7 -10.34 -14.77 -16.07
N SER A 8 -9.57 -13.75 -15.71
CA SER A 8 -8.11 -13.86 -15.63
C SER A 8 -7.65 -14.74 -14.46
N GLU A 9 -8.36 -14.74 -13.31
CA GLU A 9 -8.10 -15.73 -12.24
C GLU A 9 -8.31 -17.16 -12.72
N MET A 10 -9.44 -17.45 -13.39
CA MET A 10 -9.71 -18.78 -13.94
C MET A 10 -8.67 -19.19 -14.97
N HIS A 11 -8.30 -18.28 -15.88
CA HIS A 11 -7.26 -18.53 -16.88
C HIS A 11 -5.90 -18.83 -16.24
N ARG A 12 -5.51 -18.08 -15.19
CA ARG A 12 -4.28 -18.31 -14.42
C ARG A 12 -4.26 -19.67 -13.72
N LEU A 13 -5.41 -20.14 -13.21
CA LEU A 13 -5.53 -21.47 -12.60
C LEU A 13 -5.49 -22.60 -13.65
N GLN A 14 -6.06 -22.38 -14.83
CA GLN A 14 -6.12 -23.36 -15.92
C GLN A 14 -4.79 -23.53 -16.69
N THR A 15 -4.01 -22.45 -16.81
CA THR A 15 -2.69 -22.49 -17.46
C THR A 15 -1.67 -23.35 -16.72
N GLY A 16 -1.98 -23.79 -15.49
CA GLY A 16 -1.28 -24.89 -14.81
C GLY A 16 -1.58 -26.31 -15.35
N GLY A 17 -2.37 -26.45 -16.43
CA GLY A 17 -2.72 -27.76 -17.00
C GLY A 17 -3.18 -27.80 -18.48
N TYR A 18 -3.62 -26.70 -19.11
CA TYR A 18 -3.97 -26.65 -20.55
C TYR A 18 -3.63 -25.28 -21.15
N SER A 19 -2.69 -25.23 -22.10
CA SER A 19 -2.05 -24.01 -22.61
C SER A 19 -2.68 -23.43 -23.89
N GLY A 20 -4.02 -23.41 -24.01
CA GLY A 20 -4.70 -23.00 -25.25
C GLY A 20 -5.95 -22.13 -25.11
N SER A 21 -6.39 -21.77 -23.89
CA SER A 21 -7.58 -20.92 -23.71
C SER A 21 -7.23 -19.43 -23.86
N GLU A 22 -8.07 -18.68 -24.56
CA GLU A 22 -7.97 -17.21 -24.63
C GLU A 22 -8.28 -16.60 -23.25
N ASP A 23 -7.54 -15.57 -22.84
CA ASP A 23 -7.85 -14.83 -21.61
C ASP A 23 -9.08 -13.93 -21.81
N ILE A 24 -10.26 -14.53 -21.61
CA ILE A 24 -11.55 -13.83 -21.63
C ILE A 24 -11.59 -12.68 -20.59
N GLY A 25 -10.78 -12.75 -19.53
CA GLY A 25 -10.65 -11.70 -18.55
C GLY A 25 -10.08 -10.40 -19.16
N LEU A 26 -9.05 -10.52 -19.99
CA LEU A 26 -8.48 -9.38 -20.72
C LEU A 26 -9.48 -8.72 -21.67
N HIS A 27 -10.34 -9.52 -22.32
CA HIS A 27 -11.43 -8.98 -23.15
C HIS A 27 -12.38 -8.09 -22.33
N HIS A 28 -12.85 -8.59 -21.19
CA HIS A 28 -13.75 -7.82 -20.31
C HIS A 28 -13.08 -6.61 -19.65
N TYR A 29 -11.77 -6.68 -19.41
CA TYR A 29 -10.99 -5.55 -18.93
C TYR A 29 -10.99 -4.41 -19.96
N ASN A 30 -10.64 -4.72 -21.21
CA ASN A 30 -10.61 -3.73 -22.29
C ASN A 30 -12.00 -3.11 -22.54
N LEU A 31 -13.06 -3.92 -22.48
CA LEU A 31 -14.43 -3.43 -22.57
C LEU A 31 -14.75 -2.43 -21.43
N ALA A 32 -14.40 -2.76 -20.19
CA ALA A 32 -14.66 -1.90 -19.04
C ALA A 32 -13.88 -0.57 -19.11
N VAL A 33 -12.63 -0.59 -19.60
CA VAL A 33 -11.84 0.64 -19.84
C VAL A 33 -12.52 1.53 -20.88
N ARG A 34 -13.01 0.93 -21.98
CA ARG A 34 -13.75 1.66 -23.01
C ARG A 34 -15.05 2.26 -22.48
N GLU A 35 -15.82 1.50 -21.70
CA GLU A 35 -17.05 1.98 -21.07
C GLU A 35 -16.79 3.14 -20.10
N LEU A 36 -15.77 3.02 -19.25
CA LEU A 36 -15.38 4.11 -18.34
C LEU A 36 -14.98 5.38 -19.11
N SER A 37 -14.20 5.24 -20.18
CA SER A 37 -13.81 6.38 -21.02
C SER A 37 -15.01 7.05 -21.69
N MET A 38 -15.96 6.26 -22.20
CA MET A 38 -17.21 6.77 -22.78
C MET A 38 -18.09 7.45 -21.72
N ASP A 39 -18.13 6.94 -20.50
CA ASP A 39 -18.92 7.49 -19.41
C ASP A 39 -18.33 8.83 -18.92
N LEU A 40 -17.01 8.93 -18.80
CA LEU A 40 -16.32 10.18 -18.42
C LEU A 40 -16.58 11.33 -19.40
N GLY A 41 -16.80 11.04 -20.68
CA GLY A 41 -17.06 12.05 -21.73
C GLY A 41 -18.50 12.56 -21.80
N LYS A 42 -19.43 12.01 -21.02
CA LYS A 42 -20.83 12.44 -21.00
C LYS A 42 -21.06 13.58 -20.01
N GLU A 43 -22.02 14.44 -20.30
CA GLU A 43 -22.61 15.30 -19.28
C GLU A 43 -23.49 14.46 -18.35
N HIS A 44 -23.31 14.64 -17.04
CA HIS A 44 -24.05 13.89 -16.03
C HIS A 44 -24.95 14.83 -15.23
N THR A 45 -26.21 14.45 -15.11
CA THR A 45 -27.19 15.10 -14.23
C THR A 45 -27.38 14.34 -12.91
N ASP A 46 -26.71 13.19 -12.79
CA ASP A 46 -26.76 12.31 -11.62
C ASP A 46 -26.16 12.99 -10.38
N ASP A 47 -26.56 12.50 -9.20
CA ASP A 47 -26.00 12.92 -7.93
C ASP A 47 -24.45 12.82 -7.94
N PRO A 48 -23.72 13.92 -7.66
CA PRO A 48 -22.27 13.92 -7.66
C PRO A 48 -21.63 12.88 -6.74
N LYS A 49 -22.26 12.55 -5.60
CA LYS A 49 -21.73 11.55 -4.67
C LYS A 49 -21.83 10.14 -5.27
N GLN A 50 -22.99 9.76 -5.80
CA GLN A 50 -23.18 8.48 -6.49
C GLN A 50 -22.29 8.34 -7.74
N ARG A 51 -22.07 9.43 -8.47
CA ARG A 51 -21.13 9.43 -9.59
C ARG A 51 -19.70 9.16 -9.11
N LEU A 52 -19.25 9.84 -8.05
CA LEU A 52 -17.92 9.62 -7.47
C LEU A 52 -17.75 8.17 -6.99
N GLU A 53 -18.73 7.61 -6.30
CA GLU A 53 -18.71 6.21 -5.84
C GLU A 53 -18.48 5.23 -7.00
N ARG A 54 -19.26 5.38 -8.09
CA ARG A 54 -19.15 4.51 -9.27
C ARG A 54 -17.77 4.62 -9.92
N LEU A 55 -17.25 5.84 -10.06
CA LEU A 55 -15.92 6.08 -10.64
C LEU A 55 -14.81 5.50 -9.77
N LEU A 56 -14.85 5.72 -8.46
CA LEU A 56 -13.87 5.15 -7.53
C LEU A 56 -13.94 3.62 -7.50
N ALA A 57 -15.14 3.04 -7.57
CA ALA A 57 -15.29 1.58 -7.60
C ALA A 57 -14.70 1.00 -8.88
N ALA A 58 -14.99 1.61 -10.04
CA ALA A 58 -14.40 1.21 -11.31
C ALA A 58 -12.86 1.31 -11.28
N LEU A 59 -12.32 2.43 -10.78
CA LEU A 59 -10.88 2.66 -10.65
C LEU A 59 -10.23 1.66 -9.69
N LEU A 60 -10.83 1.37 -8.53
CA LEU A 60 -10.29 0.38 -7.59
C LEU A 60 -10.15 -0.98 -8.28
N PHE A 61 -11.19 -1.44 -8.97
CA PHE A 61 -11.11 -2.73 -9.67
C PHE A 61 -10.11 -2.72 -10.83
N MET A 62 -9.96 -1.60 -11.55
CA MET A 62 -8.96 -1.49 -12.64
C MET A 62 -7.54 -1.49 -12.09
N VAL A 63 -7.30 -0.76 -11.00
CA VAL A 63 -6.03 -0.77 -10.26
C VAL A 63 -5.74 -2.20 -9.79
N ASP A 64 -6.68 -2.85 -9.12
CA ASP A 64 -6.53 -4.22 -8.61
C ASP A 64 -6.36 -5.27 -9.73
N TYR A 65 -6.97 -5.06 -10.90
CA TYR A 65 -6.73 -5.89 -12.07
C TYR A 65 -5.29 -5.72 -12.57
N GLU A 66 -4.83 -4.48 -12.75
CA GLU A 66 -3.46 -4.19 -13.22
C GLU A 66 -2.39 -4.62 -12.20
N THR A 67 -2.68 -4.57 -10.91
CA THR A 67 -1.74 -5.07 -9.88
C THR A 67 -1.58 -6.59 -9.92
N ARG A 68 -2.58 -7.35 -10.37
CA ARG A 68 -2.56 -8.83 -10.35
C ARG A 68 -2.26 -9.46 -11.72
N PHE A 69 -2.84 -8.94 -12.79
CA PHE A 69 -2.77 -9.49 -14.14
C PHE A 69 -2.11 -8.56 -15.15
N GLY A 70 -1.92 -7.30 -14.77
CA GLY A 70 -1.29 -6.30 -15.61
C GLY A 70 0.09 -6.74 -16.10
N TYR A 71 0.35 -6.50 -17.38
CA TYR A 71 1.66 -6.72 -17.99
C TYR A 71 2.48 -5.42 -18.09
N SER A 72 1.86 -4.27 -17.82
CA SER A 72 2.50 -2.96 -17.97
C SER A 72 2.25 -2.06 -16.75
N ARG A 73 3.34 -1.59 -16.13
CA ARG A 73 3.26 -0.57 -15.06
C ARG A 73 2.65 0.76 -15.55
N HIS A 74 2.68 0.99 -16.86
CA HIS A 74 2.09 2.18 -17.46
C HIS A 74 0.57 2.25 -17.25
N HIS A 75 -0.16 1.13 -17.42
CA HIS A 75 -1.61 1.14 -17.23
C HIS A 75 -2.00 1.34 -15.76
N LEU A 76 -1.31 0.67 -14.84
CA LEU A 76 -1.47 0.91 -13.41
C LEU A 76 -1.26 2.40 -13.09
N ARG A 77 -0.20 3.01 -13.65
CA ARG A 77 0.07 4.45 -13.49
C ARG A 77 -1.10 5.31 -13.99
N LEU A 78 -1.63 5.03 -15.18
CA LEU A 78 -2.75 5.79 -15.75
C LEU A 78 -4.00 5.75 -14.85
N HIS A 79 -4.35 4.59 -14.29
CA HIS A 79 -5.51 4.49 -13.39
C HIS A 79 -5.29 5.24 -12.07
N LEU A 80 -4.08 5.17 -11.51
CA LEU A 80 -3.71 5.91 -10.31
C LEU A 80 -3.68 7.43 -10.56
N GLU A 81 -3.21 7.87 -11.73
CA GLU A 81 -3.31 9.27 -12.17
C GLU A 81 -4.78 9.71 -12.33
N GLY A 82 -5.63 8.84 -12.86
CA GLY A 82 -7.08 9.05 -12.93
C GLY A 82 -7.69 9.26 -11.53
N ALA A 83 -7.34 8.42 -10.56
CA ALA A 83 -7.80 8.56 -9.18
C ALA A 83 -7.33 9.86 -8.52
N ARG A 84 -6.08 10.27 -8.72
CA ARG A 84 -5.55 11.57 -8.22
C ARG A 84 -6.27 12.75 -8.86
N SER A 85 -6.53 12.69 -10.17
CA SER A 85 -7.23 13.74 -10.90
C SER A 85 -8.68 13.87 -10.45
N LEU A 86 -9.36 12.73 -10.24
CA LEU A 86 -10.72 12.67 -9.70
C LEU A 86 -10.78 13.25 -8.29
N TYR A 87 -9.83 12.89 -7.42
CA TYR A 87 -9.69 13.45 -6.08
C TYR A 87 -9.51 14.97 -6.11
N ALA A 88 -8.59 15.48 -6.93
CA ALA A 88 -8.32 16.91 -7.03
C ALA A 88 -9.53 17.69 -7.56
N SER A 89 -10.20 17.17 -8.59
CA SER A 89 -11.42 17.77 -9.14
C SER A 89 -12.55 17.82 -8.11
N TYR A 90 -12.72 16.74 -7.35
CA TYR A 90 -13.76 16.65 -6.33
C TYR A 90 -13.48 17.56 -5.13
N GLY A 91 -12.22 17.61 -4.66
CA GLY A 91 -11.80 18.53 -3.61
C GLY A 91 -12.07 19.99 -3.97
N LYS A 92 -11.76 20.39 -5.21
CA LYS A 92 -12.08 21.73 -5.72
C LYS A 92 -13.58 22.02 -5.68
N SER A 93 -14.41 21.07 -6.13
CA SER A 93 -15.87 21.22 -6.11
C SER A 93 -16.43 21.36 -4.69
N ILE A 94 -15.88 20.66 -3.70
CA ILE A 94 -16.30 20.83 -2.29
C ILE A 94 -15.92 22.22 -1.80
N MET A 95 -14.67 22.67 -2.03
CA MET A 95 -14.21 24.00 -1.60
C MET A 95 -15.05 25.13 -2.19
N GLU A 96 -15.51 24.99 -3.43
CA GLU A 96 -16.39 25.96 -4.09
C GLU A 96 -17.82 25.94 -3.53
N SER A 97 -18.25 24.83 -2.94
CA SER A 97 -19.58 24.66 -2.34
C SER A 97 -19.65 25.07 -0.86
N GLU A 98 -18.53 25.13 -0.14
CA GLU A 98 -18.46 25.59 1.25
C GLU A 98 -18.48 27.14 1.28
N PRO A 99 -19.47 27.80 1.90
CA PRO A 99 -19.47 29.25 2.05
C PRO A 99 -18.27 29.66 2.89
N SER A 100 -17.40 30.51 2.34
CA SER A 100 -16.30 31.15 3.08
C SER A 100 -16.87 31.97 4.25
N GLY A 101 -16.99 31.37 5.44
CA GLY A 101 -17.34 32.12 6.63
C GLY A 101 -18.25 31.40 7.61
N THR A 102 -17.96 30.17 8.03
CA THR A 102 -18.27 29.76 9.40
C THR A 102 -17.24 28.73 9.83
N VAL A 103 -16.21 29.19 10.54
CA VAL A 103 -15.36 28.30 11.34
C VAL A 103 -16.27 27.75 12.43
N SER A 104 -16.88 26.59 12.18
CA SER A 104 -17.45 25.75 13.22
C SER A 104 -16.28 25.15 14.00
N THR A 105 -15.74 25.93 14.93
CA THR A 105 -15.13 25.38 16.14
C THR A 105 -16.26 24.75 16.92
N ILE A 106 -16.44 23.44 16.78
CA ILE A 106 -16.84 22.48 17.80
C ILE A 106 -16.83 21.11 17.11
N GLU A 107 -15.99 20.23 17.63
CA GLU A 107 -15.95 18.79 17.37
C GLU A 107 -17.23 18.14 17.89
N GLU A 108 -18.39 18.45 17.29
CA GLU A 108 -19.59 17.66 17.49
C GLU A 108 -19.82 16.82 16.24
N GLU A 109 -19.56 15.52 16.42
CA GLU A 109 -19.95 14.41 15.55
C GLU A 109 -21.48 14.37 15.44
N ASN A 110 -22.08 15.37 14.78
CA ASN A 110 -23.46 15.26 14.36
C ASN A 110 -23.47 14.46 13.05
N ASP A 111 -23.58 13.14 13.20
CA ASP A 111 -23.68 12.14 12.13
C ASP A 111 -24.94 12.30 11.24
N GLY A 112 -25.75 13.35 11.50
CA GLY A 112 -26.90 13.75 10.68
C GLY A 112 -26.61 14.82 9.63
N GLY A 113 -25.39 15.37 9.56
CA GLY A 113 -24.98 16.29 8.50
C GLY A 113 -24.53 15.52 7.26
N ASP A 114 -25.19 15.76 6.12
CA ASP A 114 -24.97 15.07 4.85
C ASP A 114 -23.51 15.17 4.39
N SER A 115 -22.67 14.22 4.82
CA SER A 115 -21.23 14.31 4.61
C SER A 115 -20.93 14.38 3.12
N HIS A 116 -20.10 15.33 2.70
CA HIS A 116 -19.77 15.52 1.29
C HIS A 116 -19.37 14.21 0.61
N LEU A 117 -18.52 13.41 1.28
CA LEU A 117 -18.09 12.10 0.82
C LEU A 117 -18.96 10.98 1.42
N SER A 118 -19.44 10.06 0.59
CA SER A 118 -20.13 8.86 1.08
C SER A 118 -19.18 7.92 1.85
N LEU A 119 -19.76 7.00 2.61
CA LEU A 119 -18.98 5.99 3.32
C LEU A 119 -18.17 5.10 2.36
N LEU A 120 -18.82 4.62 1.30
CA LEU A 120 -18.16 3.78 0.28
C LEU A 120 -17.01 4.54 -0.39
N SER A 121 -17.23 5.79 -0.81
CA SER A 121 -16.16 6.62 -1.40
C SER A 121 -14.99 6.82 -0.43
N SER A 122 -15.27 6.96 0.88
CA SER A 122 -14.24 7.08 1.91
C SER A 122 -13.35 5.84 1.98
N VAL A 123 -13.96 4.66 1.96
CA VAL A 123 -13.27 3.38 1.97
C VAL A 123 -12.46 3.19 0.68
N LEU A 124 -13.07 3.42 -0.48
CA LEU A 124 -12.42 3.25 -1.78
C LEU A 124 -11.22 4.19 -1.95
N LEU A 125 -11.34 5.47 -1.58
CA LEU A 125 -10.23 6.42 -1.62
C LEU A 125 -9.06 5.99 -0.74
N LEU A 126 -9.35 5.52 0.48
CA LEU A 126 -8.31 5.02 1.37
C LEU A 126 -7.56 3.83 0.76
N TRP A 127 -8.30 2.83 0.26
CA TRP A 127 -7.69 1.64 -0.36
C TRP A 127 -6.87 1.99 -1.60
N ILE A 128 -7.41 2.81 -2.51
CA ILE A 128 -6.66 3.29 -3.69
C ILE A 128 -5.43 4.06 -3.23
N SER A 129 -5.51 4.87 -2.17
CA SER A 129 -4.36 5.62 -1.66
C SER A 129 -3.24 4.73 -1.12
N TYR A 130 -3.58 3.60 -0.48
CA TYR A 130 -2.58 2.62 -0.05
C TYR A 130 -1.94 1.90 -1.23
N ILE A 131 -2.75 1.46 -2.21
CA ILE A 131 -2.24 0.85 -3.43
C ILE A 131 -1.38 1.87 -4.19
N ASP A 132 -1.73 3.14 -4.19
CA ASP A 132 -0.92 4.18 -4.82
C ASP A 132 0.36 4.48 -4.04
N ALA A 133 0.34 4.44 -2.72
CA ALA A 133 1.53 4.65 -1.89
C ALA A 133 2.53 3.49 -2.02
N ILE A 134 2.06 2.28 -2.31
CA ILE A 134 2.88 1.08 -2.53
C ILE A 134 3.27 0.95 -4.02
N GLY A 135 2.26 1.04 -4.89
CA GLY A 135 2.26 0.95 -6.37
C GLY A 135 2.87 2.11 -7.11
N GLY A 136 2.56 3.32 -6.65
CA GLY A 136 3.03 4.58 -7.21
C GLY A 136 4.48 4.89 -6.89
N GLN A 137 5.17 4.05 -6.12
CA GLN A 137 6.60 4.17 -5.84
C GLN A 137 7.39 4.04 -7.14
N GLY A 138 7.93 5.18 -7.58
CA GLY A 138 8.59 5.30 -8.87
C GLY A 138 7.59 5.36 -10.04
N LEU A 139 6.40 5.91 -9.84
CA LEU A 139 5.46 6.25 -10.94
C LEU A 139 5.07 7.74 -10.92
N SER A 140 5.19 8.42 -9.78
CA SER A 140 4.87 9.83 -9.62
C SER A 140 5.72 10.46 -8.51
N SER A 141 5.90 11.79 -8.58
CA SER A 141 6.52 12.58 -7.52
C SER A 141 5.64 12.77 -6.28
N GLN A 142 4.31 12.60 -6.43
CA GLN A 142 3.34 12.66 -5.33
C GLN A 142 2.30 11.54 -5.45
N SER A 143 2.09 10.81 -4.36
CA SER A 143 1.03 9.81 -4.23
C SER A 143 -0.30 10.45 -3.81
N LEU A 144 -1.41 9.77 -4.09
CA LEU A 144 -2.74 10.11 -3.61
C LEU A 144 -2.75 10.18 -2.07
N LEU A 145 -2.07 9.25 -1.41
CA LEU A 145 -1.92 9.27 0.05
C LEU A 145 -1.30 10.58 0.54
N SER A 146 -0.23 11.05 -0.12
CA SER A 146 0.37 12.35 0.19
C SER A 146 -0.54 13.53 -0.09
N GLN A 147 -1.31 13.50 -1.19
CA GLN A 147 -2.27 14.57 -1.52
C GLN A 147 -3.39 14.65 -0.47
N ILE A 148 -3.88 13.50 -0.01
CA ILE A 148 -4.88 13.41 1.06
C ILE A 148 -4.30 13.91 2.38
N SER A 149 -3.08 13.49 2.75
CA SER A 149 -2.42 13.92 3.99
C SER A 149 -2.13 15.42 4.05
N GLN A 150 -1.92 16.07 2.90
CA GLN A 150 -1.68 17.52 2.80
C GLN A 150 -2.97 18.33 2.62
N SER A 151 -4.12 17.66 2.50
CA SER A 151 -5.40 18.31 2.27
C SER A 151 -5.83 19.14 3.47
N SER A 152 -6.22 20.39 3.23
CA SER A 152 -6.84 21.25 4.24
C SER A 152 -8.31 20.94 4.49
N LEU A 153 -8.95 20.16 3.60
CA LEU A 153 -10.38 19.86 3.63
C LEU A 153 -10.74 18.86 4.74
N PRO A 154 -11.52 19.26 5.77
CA PRO A 154 -11.85 18.38 6.90
C PRO A 154 -12.57 17.09 6.51
N SER A 155 -13.43 17.15 5.49
CA SER A 155 -14.29 16.04 5.04
C SER A 155 -13.51 14.89 4.38
N ILE A 156 -12.31 15.15 3.89
CA ILE A 156 -11.44 14.18 3.21
C ILE A 156 -10.09 14.00 3.90
N LYS A 157 -9.95 14.46 5.15
CA LYS A 157 -8.77 14.20 5.97
C LYS A 157 -8.55 12.69 6.13
N LEU A 158 -7.29 12.28 6.03
CA LEU A 158 -6.89 10.88 6.09
C LEU A 158 -7.40 10.16 7.35
N GLU A 159 -7.32 10.79 8.51
CA GLU A 159 -7.81 10.24 9.79
C GLU A 159 -9.32 9.92 9.73
N ARG A 160 -10.09 10.78 9.08
CA ARG A 160 -11.54 10.58 8.88
C ARG A 160 -11.80 9.43 7.91
N LEU A 161 -11.05 9.34 6.81
CA LEU A 161 -11.14 8.22 5.87
C LEU A 161 -10.82 6.88 6.56
N TYR A 162 -9.74 6.86 7.35
CA TYR A 162 -9.33 5.69 8.13
C TYR A 162 -10.41 5.28 9.14
N ARG A 163 -10.92 6.21 9.95
CA ARG A 163 -12.00 5.95 10.92
C ARG A 163 -13.24 5.37 10.23
N ARG A 164 -13.67 5.98 9.12
CA ARG A 164 -14.82 5.54 8.34
C ARG A 164 -14.62 4.14 7.75
N ALA A 165 -13.43 3.83 7.24
CA ALA A 165 -13.13 2.50 6.74
C ALA A 165 -13.24 1.44 7.84
N ARG A 166 -12.83 1.74 9.09
CA ARG A 166 -12.91 0.80 10.22
C ARG A 166 -14.33 0.45 10.65
N ILE A 167 -15.28 1.38 10.53
CA ILE A 167 -16.67 1.16 10.95
C ILE A 167 -17.59 0.75 9.78
N SER A 168 -17.04 0.63 8.57
CA SER A 168 -17.82 0.47 7.34
C SER A 168 -18.68 -0.79 7.33
N GLY A 169 -18.17 -1.93 7.80
CA GLY A 169 -18.93 -3.16 7.90
C GLY A 169 -20.21 -2.99 8.74
N ARG A 170 -20.08 -2.45 9.95
CA ARG A 170 -21.23 -2.18 10.83
C ARG A 170 -22.27 -1.26 10.19
N HIS A 171 -21.84 -0.27 9.41
CA HIS A 171 -22.77 0.62 8.72
C HIS A 171 -23.48 -0.07 7.56
N CYS A 172 -22.80 -0.95 6.83
CA CYS A 172 -23.38 -1.66 5.69
C CYS A 172 -24.37 -2.74 6.12
N TRP A 173 -24.08 -3.47 7.20
CA TRP A 173 -24.92 -4.58 7.68
C TRP A 173 -25.86 -4.21 8.84
N GLY A 174 -25.64 -3.07 9.50
CA GLY A 174 -26.49 -2.62 10.61
C GLY A 174 -26.59 -3.67 11.72
N GLU A 175 -27.83 -3.97 12.13
CA GLU A 175 -28.13 -4.99 13.14
C GLU A 175 -27.81 -6.42 12.67
N GLU A 176 -27.65 -6.65 11.36
CA GLU A 176 -27.27 -7.95 10.80
C GLU A 176 -25.75 -8.19 10.82
N TYR A 177 -24.95 -7.22 11.31
CA TYR A 177 -23.50 -7.39 11.36
C TYR A 177 -23.09 -8.44 12.40
N PRO A 178 -22.42 -9.53 12.01
CA PRO A 178 -22.17 -10.67 12.90
C PRO A 178 -21.33 -10.32 14.15
N GLU A 179 -21.67 -10.89 15.31
CA GLU A 179 -20.96 -10.67 16.57
C GLU A 179 -19.48 -11.11 16.54
N ASP A 180 -19.16 -12.17 15.80
CA ASP A 180 -17.78 -12.61 15.59
C ASP A 180 -16.98 -11.62 14.74
N ALA A 181 -17.60 -10.98 13.74
CA ALA A 181 -16.99 -9.91 12.96
C ALA A 181 -16.76 -8.64 13.82
N ILE A 182 -17.68 -8.35 14.74
CA ILE A 182 -17.52 -7.30 15.75
C ILE A 182 -16.28 -7.53 16.61
N LEU A 183 -16.07 -8.77 17.08
CA LEU A 183 -14.91 -9.13 17.88
C LEU A 183 -13.61 -9.09 17.05
N ASP A 184 -13.62 -9.58 15.80
CA ASP A 184 -12.47 -9.49 14.88
C ASP A 184 -12.07 -8.03 14.65
N ASP A 185 -13.03 -7.11 14.50
CA ASP A 185 -12.77 -5.69 14.33
C ASP A 185 -12.07 -5.06 15.53
N VAL A 186 -12.47 -5.45 16.75
CA VAL A 186 -11.86 -4.99 18.00
C VAL A 186 -10.45 -5.54 18.13
N GLU A 187 -10.26 -6.84 17.88
CA GLU A 187 -8.94 -7.48 17.96
C GLU A 187 -7.96 -6.92 16.93
N ASN A 188 -8.41 -6.63 15.71
CA ASN A 188 -7.56 -6.12 14.63
C ASN A 188 -7.42 -4.60 14.60
N TYR A 189 -8.17 -3.84 15.41
CA TYR A 189 -8.14 -2.38 15.39
C TYR A 189 -6.72 -1.82 15.52
N ARG A 190 -6.02 -2.22 16.58
CA ARG A 190 -4.68 -1.69 16.90
C ARG A 190 -3.60 -2.19 15.92
N PRO A 191 -3.57 -3.47 15.50
CA PRO A 191 -2.68 -3.92 14.44
C PRO A 191 -2.88 -3.22 13.08
N LEU A 192 -4.12 -2.96 12.69
CA LEU A 192 -4.43 -2.23 11.45
C LEU A 192 -4.02 -0.75 11.56
N GLU A 193 -4.16 -0.13 12.73
CA GLU A 193 -3.70 1.24 12.97
C GLU A 193 -2.17 1.32 12.87
N PHE A 194 -1.47 0.34 13.45
CA PHE A 194 -0.01 0.23 13.32
C PHE A 194 0.42 0.09 11.85
N MET A 195 -0.26 -0.78 11.09
CA MET A 195 -0.02 -0.92 9.65
C MET A 195 -0.29 0.37 8.89
N HIS A 196 -1.36 1.09 9.21
CA HIS A 196 -1.69 2.38 8.61
C HIS A 196 -0.56 3.40 8.79
N HIS A 197 -0.05 3.57 10.01
CA HIS A 197 1.10 4.42 10.28
C HIS A 197 2.37 3.96 9.54
N GLY A 198 2.57 2.64 9.45
CA GLY A 198 3.66 2.06 8.66
C GLY A 198 3.60 2.43 7.17
N LEU A 199 2.42 2.37 6.55
CA LEU A 199 2.25 2.76 5.14
C LEU A 199 2.47 4.26 4.91
N LEU A 200 2.03 5.10 5.86
CA LEU A 200 2.29 6.54 5.83
C LEU A 200 3.78 6.84 5.90
N MET A 201 4.48 6.20 6.83
CA MET A 201 5.91 6.37 7.00
C MET A 201 6.68 5.90 5.77
N ARG A 202 6.28 4.77 5.16
CA ARG A 202 6.87 4.30 3.89
C ARG A 202 6.75 5.36 2.79
N SER A 203 5.55 5.95 2.63
CA SER A 203 5.31 7.01 1.65
C SER A 203 6.18 8.24 1.90
N ARG A 204 6.29 8.70 3.16
CA ARG A 204 7.09 9.88 3.52
C ARG A 204 8.59 9.68 3.30
N ILE A 205 9.13 8.53 3.72
CA ILE A 205 10.53 8.16 3.44
C ILE A 205 10.79 8.17 1.93
N TRP A 206 9.88 7.59 1.14
CA TRP A 206 10.01 7.56 -0.32
C TRP A 206 10.02 8.97 -0.93
N GLN A 207 9.08 9.83 -0.52
CA GLN A 207 8.98 11.19 -1.04
C GLN A 207 10.19 12.03 -0.68
N LEU A 208 10.69 11.94 0.56
CA LEU A 208 11.90 12.63 0.96
C LEU A 208 13.11 12.13 0.18
N ALA A 209 13.19 10.82 -0.09
CA ALA A 209 14.28 10.25 -0.88
C ALA A 209 14.28 10.77 -2.32
N ILE A 210 13.11 10.84 -2.97
CA ILE A 210 12.98 11.43 -4.31
C ILE A 210 13.32 12.93 -4.29
N ALA A 211 12.80 13.70 -3.32
CA ALA A 211 13.08 15.13 -3.21
C ALA A 211 14.59 15.40 -3.10
N ARG A 212 15.28 14.67 -2.22
CA ARG A 212 16.74 14.79 -2.02
C ARG A 212 17.53 14.35 -3.24
N HIS A 213 17.14 13.27 -3.92
CA HIS A 213 17.78 12.83 -5.17
C HIS A 213 17.60 13.88 -6.27
N GLY A 214 16.46 14.56 -6.31
CA GLY A 214 16.19 15.66 -7.23
C GLY A 214 16.78 17.02 -6.81
N GLY A 215 17.56 17.08 -5.73
CA GLY A 215 18.17 18.33 -5.24
C GLY A 215 17.17 19.35 -4.70
N LYS A 216 15.97 18.92 -4.30
CA LYS A 216 14.94 19.79 -3.71
C LYS A 216 15.06 19.82 -2.19
N ASP A 217 14.94 21.01 -1.63
CA ASP A 217 14.77 21.18 -0.19
C ASP A 217 13.38 20.69 0.23
N ALA A 218 13.35 19.83 1.24
CA ALA A 218 12.14 19.36 1.89
C ALA A 218 12.10 19.93 3.31
N SER A 219 10.91 20.31 3.79
CA SER A 219 10.71 20.75 5.18
C SER A 219 11.02 19.64 6.18
N GLU A 220 10.83 18.40 5.75
CA GLU A 220 11.05 17.20 6.54
C GLU A 220 12.49 16.72 6.41
N THR A 221 13.14 16.43 7.54
CA THR A 221 14.52 15.94 7.58
C THR A 221 14.54 14.43 7.81
N PRO A 222 15.60 13.71 7.39
CA PRO A 222 15.66 12.31 7.72
C PRO A 222 15.90 12.07 9.22
N GLU A 223 16.44 13.02 9.99
CA GLU A 223 16.47 12.92 11.46
C GLU A 223 15.05 12.93 12.04
N SER A 224 14.24 13.93 11.71
CA SER A 224 12.86 14.07 12.21
C SER A 224 11.97 12.88 11.82
N LEU A 225 12.13 12.34 10.60
CA LEU A 225 11.42 11.11 10.20
C LEU A 225 11.83 9.89 11.01
N PHE A 226 13.11 9.79 11.37
CA PHE A 226 13.59 8.66 12.14
C PHE A 226 13.07 8.72 13.58
N GLU A 227 13.04 9.91 14.18
CA GLU A 227 12.48 10.15 15.51
C GLU A 227 11.00 9.72 15.55
N GLU A 228 10.18 10.19 14.61
CA GLU A 228 8.77 9.80 14.53
C GLU A 228 8.60 8.29 14.26
N LEU A 229 9.47 7.69 13.44
CA LEU A 229 9.47 6.25 13.24
C LEU A 229 9.79 5.51 14.55
N MET A 230 10.69 6.02 15.40
CA MET A 230 10.95 5.43 16.71
C MET A 230 9.75 5.60 17.65
N GLU A 231 9.10 6.76 17.67
CA GLU A 231 7.89 7.00 18.46
C GLU A 231 6.75 6.03 18.08
N ILE A 232 6.57 5.76 16.78
CA ILE A 232 5.63 4.73 16.31
C ILE A 232 6.04 3.36 16.87
N GLY A 233 7.34 3.01 16.82
CA GLY A 233 7.85 1.75 17.36
C GLY A 233 7.63 1.59 18.86
N GLU A 234 7.77 2.67 19.63
CA GLU A 234 7.51 2.71 21.07
C GLU A 234 6.01 2.59 21.37
N LYS A 235 5.16 3.36 20.65
CA LYS A 235 3.70 3.33 20.80
C LYS A 235 3.11 1.94 20.57
N TYR A 236 3.67 1.17 19.63
CA TYR A 236 3.21 -0.18 19.28
C TYR A 236 4.21 -1.28 19.66
N GLN A 237 5.04 -1.03 20.68
CA GLN A 237 6.08 -1.98 21.11
C GLN A 237 5.48 -3.34 21.51
N ASP A 238 4.28 -3.34 22.09
CA ASP A 238 3.50 -4.54 22.43
C ASP A 238 3.27 -5.43 21.20
N LEU A 239 2.89 -4.84 20.06
CA LEU A 239 2.66 -5.54 18.81
C LEU A 239 3.98 -6.02 18.18
N VAL A 240 5.04 -5.20 18.25
CA VAL A 240 6.36 -5.56 17.76
C VAL A 240 6.90 -6.78 18.51
N LEU A 241 6.76 -6.83 19.83
CA LEU A 241 7.16 -7.99 20.63
C LEU A 241 6.30 -9.22 20.34
N THR A 242 4.97 -9.02 20.22
CA THR A 242 4.01 -10.08 19.93
C THR A 242 4.26 -10.71 18.55
N SER A 243 4.72 -9.94 17.57
CA SER A 243 5.02 -10.43 16.22
C SER A 243 6.09 -11.54 16.17
N ARG A 244 6.94 -11.63 17.20
CA ARG A 244 8.02 -12.62 17.32
C ARG A 244 7.57 -13.95 17.93
N LEU A 245 6.35 -14.01 18.45
CA LEU A 245 5.81 -15.23 18.98
C LEU A 245 5.54 -16.20 17.83
N SER A 246 6.01 -17.45 17.96
CA SER A 246 5.80 -18.48 16.95
C SER A 246 4.31 -18.77 16.72
N GLY A 247 3.47 -18.51 17.72
CA GLY A 247 2.02 -18.74 17.64
C GLY A 247 1.68 -20.21 17.43
N ALA A 248 2.57 -21.13 17.84
CA ALA A 248 2.34 -22.57 17.76
C ALA A 248 0.97 -22.91 18.37
N ASN A 249 0.09 -23.51 17.57
CA ASN A 249 -1.28 -23.91 17.90
C ASN A 249 -2.34 -22.79 18.06
N GLN A 250 -2.05 -21.53 17.69
CA GLN A 250 -3.04 -20.46 17.72
C GLN A 250 -3.36 -19.94 16.31
N TYR A 251 -4.52 -20.34 15.76
CA TYR A 251 -5.03 -19.88 14.47
C TYR A 251 -5.90 -18.62 14.64
N ARG A 252 -5.35 -17.55 15.24
CA ARG A 252 -6.03 -16.25 15.26
C ARG A 252 -5.50 -15.36 14.15
N ARG A 253 -6.41 -14.86 13.30
CA ARG A 253 -6.13 -13.95 12.17
C ARG A 253 -5.33 -12.73 12.61
N VAL A 254 -5.62 -12.21 13.80
CA VAL A 254 -4.95 -11.03 14.38
C VAL A 254 -3.42 -11.16 14.40
N TYR A 255 -2.86 -12.36 14.60
CA TYR A 255 -1.41 -12.56 14.59
C TYR A 255 -0.78 -12.28 13.22
N SER A 256 -1.46 -12.64 12.14
CA SER A 256 -1.01 -12.33 10.78
C SER A 256 -1.07 -10.82 10.51
N THR A 257 -2.10 -10.14 11.00
CA THR A 257 -2.19 -8.67 10.92
C THR A 257 -1.07 -8.00 11.73
N ILE A 258 -0.78 -8.47 12.94
CA ILE A 258 0.33 -7.99 13.79
C ILE A 258 1.67 -8.16 13.08
N ARG A 259 1.93 -9.36 12.53
CA ARG A 259 3.17 -9.64 11.80
C ARG A 259 3.32 -8.77 10.56
N CYS A 260 2.24 -8.55 9.82
CA CYS A 260 2.24 -7.63 8.68
C CYS A 260 2.57 -6.20 9.11
N GLY A 261 1.94 -5.68 10.17
CA GLY A 261 2.26 -4.35 10.70
C GLY A 261 3.71 -4.22 11.17
N ALA A 262 4.20 -5.20 11.94
CA ALA A 262 5.58 -5.22 12.42
C ALA A 262 6.61 -5.35 11.29
N SER A 263 6.31 -6.14 10.26
CA SER A 263 7.16 -6.28 9.07
C SER A 263 7.27 -4.96 8.30
N VAL A 264 6.15 -4.27 8.07
CA VAL A 264 6.14 -2.93 7.45
C VAL A 264 6.97 -1.93 8.28
N TYR A 265 6.81 -1.95 9.61
CA TYR A 265 7.59 -1.10 10.50
C TYR A 265 9.10 -1.36 10.37
N TRP A 266 9.54 -2.62 10.48
CA TRP A 266 10.96 -2.96 10.36
C TRP A 266 11.50 -2.68 8.96
N ALA A 267 10.68 -2.87 7.91
CA ALA A 267 11.05 -2.52 6.55
C ALA A 267 11.28 -1.01 6.41
N ASN A 268 10.49 -0.17 7.07
CA ASN A 268 10.69 1.28 7.07
C ASN A 268 11.96 1.71 7.81
N VAL A 269 12.35 1.02 8.88
CA VAL A 269 13.64 1.25 9.56
C VAL A 269 14.81 1.01 8.61
N LEU A 270 14.75 -0.08 7.85
CA LEU A 270 15.77 -0.39 6.84
C LEU A 270 15.71 0.58 5.66
N PHE A 271 14.52 0.86 5.15
CA PHE A 271 14.33 1.73 4.00
C PHE A 271 14.80 3.16 4.29
N HIS A 272 14.53 3.68 5.48
CA HIS A 272 15.06 4.97 5.93
C HIS A 272 16.59 5.01 5.83
N ARG A 273 17.27 4.01 6.38
CA ARG A 273 18.74 3.94 6.32
C ARG A 273 19.22 3.89 4.87
N LEU A 274 18.68 2.94 4.10
CA LEU A 274 19.11 2.64 2.74
C LEU A 274 18.86 3.81 1.78
N ALA A 275 17.74 4.53 1.94
CA ALA A 275 17.36 5.62 1.05
C ALA A 275 17.91 6.99 1.48
N LEU A 276 17.99 7.25 2.79
CA LEU A 276 18.26 8.60 3.32
C LEU A 276 19.61 8.70 4.07
N ARG A 277 20.15 7.58 4.54
CA ARG A 277 21.39 7.52 5.34
C ARG A 277 22.38 6.48 4.81
N LYS A 278 22.50 6.35 3.48
CA LYS A 278 23.34 5.31 2.84
C LYS A 278 24.79 5.25 3.33
N GLN A 279 25.36 6.37 3.77
CA GLN A 279 26.74 6.45 4.28
C GLN A 279 26.89 5.98 5.73
N GLN A 280 25.79 5.81 6.46
CA GLN A 280 25.82 5.34 7.85
C GLN A 280 25.85 3.82 7.89
N ALA A 281 26.82 3.27 8.63
CA ALA A 281 26.92 1.85 8.86
C ALA A 281 25.68 1.31 9.62
N PRO A 282 25.26 0.05 9.37
CA PRO A 282 24.15 -0.57 10.08
C PRO A 282 24.39 -0.64 11.60
N THR A 283 23.57 0.08 12.36
CA THR A 283 23.54 -0.02 13.84
C THR A 283 22.78 -1.26 14.34
N LYS A 284 22.66 -1.42 15.66
CA LYS A 284 21.93 -2.55 16.29
C LYS A 284 20.46 -2.62 15.87
N ILE A 285 19.80 -1.48 15.63
CA ILE A 285 18.38 -1.46 15.25
C ILE A 285 18.17 -2.06 13.86
N HIS A 286 19.06 -1.78 12.90
CA HIS A 286 18.98 -2.33 11.55
C HIS A 286 19.20 -3.85 11.54
N ARG A 287 20.17 -4.34 12.32
CA ARG A 287 20.36 -5.78 12.52
C ARG A 287 19.14 -6.45 13.18
N THR A 288 18.50 -5.74 14.11
CA THR A 288 17.25 -6.19 14.75
C THR A 288 16.09 -6.23 13.75
N ALA A 289 16.01 -5.24 12.85
CA ALA A 289 15.00 -5.17 11.80
C ALA A 289 15.15 -6.35 10.83
N VAL A 290 16.35 -6.61 10.31
CA VAL A 290 16.65 -7.78 9.45
C VAL A 290 16.22 -9.08 10.14
N THR A 291 16.69 -9.28 11.38
CA THR A 291 16.38 -10.51 12.14
C THR A 291 14.86 -10.67 12.37
N SER A 292 14.17 -9.58 12.70
CA SER A 292 12.72 -9.63 12.97
C SER A 292 11.92 -9.92 11.70
N ILE A 293 12.29 -9.31 10.56
CA ILE A 293 11.67 -9.60 9.27
C ILE A 293 11.89 -11.07 8.89
N MET A 294 13.10 -11.60 9.04
CA MET A 294 13.39 -13.00 8.75
C MET A 294 12.58 -13.95 9.62
N GLN A 295 12.49 -13.69 10.93
CA GLN A 295 11.67 -14.48 11.85
C GLN A 295 10.19 -14.48 11.46
N ILE A 296 9.64 -13.29 11.12
CA ILE A 296 8.26 -13.17 10.64
C ILE A 296 8.07 -13.96 9.35
N ALA A 297 8.97 -13.80 8.36
CA ALA A 297 8.88 -14.47 7.08
C ALA A 297 8.94 -16.00 7.23
N HIS A 298 9.86 -16.54 8.04
CA HIS A 298 9.91 -17.97 8.33
C HIS A 298 8.63 -18.47 8.99
N THR A 299 8.13 -17.75 10.00
CA THR A 299 6.89 -18.11 10.70
C THR A 299 5.69 -18.13 9.76
N GLU A 300 5.56 -17.15 8.85
CA GLU A 300 4.47 -17.14 7.87
C GLU A 300 4.64 -18.25 6.82
N TYR A 301 5.87 -18.49 6.34
CA TYR A 301 6.14 -19.52 5.35
C TYR A 301 5.78 -20.93 5.84
N GLU A 302 6.08 -21.22 7.11
CA GLU A 302 5.74 -22.51 7.74
C GLU A 302 4.23 -22.69 7.93
N ARG A 303 3.47 -21.59 8.10
CA ARG A 303 2.02 -21.64 8.34
C ARG A 303 1.22 -21.64 7.04
N ASP A 304 1.44 -20.65 6.20
CA ASP A 304 0.80 -20.50 4.89
C ASP A 304 1.69 -19.64 3.98
N LYS A 305 2.29 -20.28 2.98
CA LYS A 305 3.17 -19.63 2.00
C LYS A 305 2.54 -18.41 1.33
N ARG A 306 1.21 -18.38 1.17
CA ARG A 306 0.48 -17.27 0.55
C ARG A 306 0.58 -15.98 1.39
N MET A 307 0.74 -16.11 2.71
CA MET A 307 0.89 -14.96 3.61
C MET A 307 2.21 -14.20 3.39
N LEU A 308 3.21 -14.84 2.78
CA LEU A 308 4.43 -14.14 2.38
C LEU A 308 4.20 -13.03 1.36
N ALA A 309 3.11 -13.08 0.57
CA ALA A 309 2.78 -12.01 -0.39
C ALA A 309 2.64 -10.64 0.30
N MET A 310 2.22 -10.62 1.57
CA MET A 310 2.11 -9.40 2.38
C MET A 310 3.44 -8.95 3.00
N GLN A 311 4.50 -9.78 2.92
CA GLN A 311 5.80 -9.56 3.54
C GLN A 311 6.89 -9.19 2.54
N VAL A 312 6.54 -9.08 1.25
CA VAL A 312 7.46 -8.91 0.12
C VAL A 312 8.36 -7.69 0.30
N TRP A 313 7.81 -6.55 0.69
CA TRP A 313 8.60 -5.34 0.93
C TRP A 313 9.60 -5.51 2.07
N GLY A 314 9.19 -6.16 3.16
CA GLY A 314 10.07 -6.47 4.29
C GLY A 314 11.21 -7.38 3.86
N MET A 315 10.91 -8.50 3.19
CA MET A 315 11.91 -9.43 2.69
C MET A 315 12.88 -8.74 1.72
N PHE A 316 12.38 -7.91 0.81
CA PHE A 316 13.21 -7.12 -0.09
C PHE A 316 14.19 -6.23 0.69
N MET A 317 13.70 -5.45 1.66
CA MET A 317 14.57 -4.58 2.47
C MET A 317 15.59 -5.37 3.29
N ALA A 318 15.18 -6.48 3.89
CA ALA A 318 16.10 -7.35 4.63
C ALA A 318 17.18 -7.98 3.74
N GLY A 319 16.83 -8.37 2.51
CA GLY A 319 17.78 -8.98 1.58
C GLY A 319 18.79 -7.99 0.98
N VAL A 320 18.39 -6.72 0.84
CA VAL A 320 19.31 -5.62 0.48
C VAL A 320 20.28 -5.33 1.62
N GLU A 321 19.77 -5.28 2.85
CA GLU A 321 20.52 -4.92 4.06
C GLU A 321 21.47 -6.04 4.54
N THR A 322 21.05 -7.30 4.46
CA THR A 322 21.80 -8.42 5.05
C THR A 322 23.15 -8.63 4.36
N ASP A 323 24.18 -8.91 5.16
CA ASP A 323 25.48 -9.39 4.69
C ASP A 323 25.56 -10.92 4.68
N ASP A 324 24.59 -11.61 5.28
CA ASP A 324 24.50 -13.06 5.28
C ASP A 324 23.98 -13.58 3.92
N GLY A 325 24.85 -14.26 3.18
CA GLY A 325 24.53 -14.86 1.89
C GLY A 325 23.43 -15.92 1.97
N ILE A 326 23.35 -16.68 3.07
CA ILE A 326 22.34 -17.73 3.25
C ILE A 326 20.95 -17.09 3.38
N HIS A 327 20.81 -16.06 4.21
CA HIS A 327 19.55 -15.32 4.32
C HIS A 327 19.16 -14.65 3.00
N ARG A 328 20.13 -14.08 2.29
CA ARG A 328 19.88 -13.44 1.00
C ARG A 328 19.37 -14.44 -0.05
N ASP A 329 20.00 -15.60 -0.14
CA ASP A 329 19.61 -16.66 -1.07
C ASP A 329 18.21 -17.20 -0.74
N TRP A 330 17.91 -17.40 0.55
CA TRP A 330 16.55 -17.78 0.97
C TRP A 330 15.51 -16.74 0.56
N ILE A 331 15.76 -15.45 0.79
CA ILE A 331 14.86 -14.36 0.39
C ILE A 331 14.63 -14.36 -1.12
N LEU A 332 15.70 -14.52 -1.91
CA LEU A 332 15.59 -14.53 -3.37
C LEU A 332 14.68 -15.64 -3.88
N GLU A 333 14.85 -16.85 -3.36
CA GLU A 333 13.99 -17.97 -3.74
C GLU A 333 12.52 -17.68 -3.41
N ARG A 334 12.25 -17.11 -2.22
CA ARG A 334 10.87 -16.79 -1.81
C ARG A 334 10.27 -15.64 -2.64
N LEU A 335 11.04 -14.61 -2.98
CA LEU A 335 10.57 -13.54 -3.88
C LEU A 335 10.26 -14.08 -5.28
N ALA A 336 11.07 -15.00 -5.79
CA ALA A 336 10.85 -15.65 -7.08
C ALA A 336 9.57 -16.51 -7.08
N GLU A 337 9.29 -17.24 -6.01
CA GLU A 337 8.04 -18.00 -5.83
C GLU A 337 6.78 -17.11 -5.89
N LEU A 338 6.88 -15.88 -5.40
CA LEU A 338 5.77 -14.93 -5.29
C LEU A 338 5.58 -14.04 -6.52
N ARG A 339 6.50 -14.10 -7.49
CA ARG A 339 6.59 -13.20 -8.66
C ARG A 339 5.30 -13.09 -9.47
N GLY A 340 4.49 -14.15 -9.51
CA GLY A 340 3.24 -14.22 -10.28
C GLY A 340 1.98 -13.75 -9.55
N MET A 341 2.05 -13.39 -8.26
CA MET A 341 0.84 -13.09 -7.48
C MET A 341 0.41 -11.62 -7.58
N HIS A 342 1.37 -10.70 -7.55
CA HIS A 342 1.14 -9.25 -7.49
C HIS A 342 2.33 -8.50 -8.11
N TRP A 343 2.10 -7.31 -8.65
CA TRP A 343 3.12 -6.51 -9.33
C TRP A 343 4.30 -6.17 -8.42
N GLU A 344 4.05 -5.87 -7.13
CA GLU A 344 5.11 -5.53 -6.17
C GLU A 344 6.07 -6.71 -6.01
N ASN A 345 5.57 -7.95 -6.04
CA ASN A 345 6.36 -9.17 -5.94
C ASN A 345 7.25 -9.33 -7.17
N ARG A 346 6.70 -9.08 -8.36
CA ARG A 346 7.47 -9.10 -9.60
C ARG A 346 8.56 -8.03 -9.57
N TRP A 347 8.18 -6.80 -9.25
CA TRP A 347 9.07 -5.65 -9.25
C TRP A 347 10.20 -5.82 -8.22
N THR A 348 9.90 -6.16 -6.97
CA THR A 348 10.90 -6.38 -5.92
C THR A 348 11.85 -7.53 -6.26
N SER A 349 11.35 -8.63 -6.84
CA SER A 349 12.19 -9.73 -7.36
C SER A 349 13.15 -9.23 -8.44
N ASP A 350 12.65 -8.51 -9.44
CA ASP A 350 13.47 -7.99 -10.55
C ASP A 350 14.50 -6.97 -10.07
N ILE A 351 14.13 -6.07 -9.14
CA ILE A 351 15.05 -5.09 -8.55
C ILE A 351 16.11 -5.77 -7.67
N MET A 352 15.74 -6.78 -6.89
CA MET A 352 16.69 -7.53 -6.07
C MET A 352 17.75 -8.20 -6.94
N GLU A 353 17.35 -8.83 -8.05
CA GLU A 353 18.30 -9.41 -9.01
C GLU A 353 19.24 -8.34 -9.60
N LYS A 354 18.70 -7.20 -10.02
CA LYS A 354 19.50 -6.06 -10.53
C LYS A 354 20.51 -5.59 -9.47
N PHE A 355 20.07 -5.44 -8.22
CA PHE A 355 20.91 -5.02 -7.09
C PHE A 355 22.07 -5.99 -6.85
N ILE A 356 21.80 -7.30 -6.82
CA ILE A 356 22.84 -8.32 -6.60
C ILE A 356 23.85 -8.34 -7.75
N ARG A 357 23.38 -8.24 -9.00
CA ARG A 357 24.27 -8.16 -10.17
C ARG A 357 25.18 -6.92 -10.09
N ALA A 358 24.64 -5.78 -9.70
CA ALA A 358 25.42 -4.57 -9.48
C ALA A 358 26.47 -4.77 -8.37
N ARG A 359 26.10 -5.37 -7.23
CA ARG A 359 27.01 -5.61 -6.09
C ARG A 359 28.16 -6.54 -6.44
N LYS A 360 27.93 -7.54 -7.31
CA LYS A 360 28.99 -8.40 -7.86
C LYS A 360 29.95 -7.66 -8.79
N GLY A 361 29.48 -6.66 -9.53
CA GLY A 361 30.27 -5.90 -10.50
C GLY A 361 31.11 -4.77 -9.90
N THR A 362 30.63 -4.13 -8.82
CA THR A 362 31.29 -2.96 -8.19
C THR A 362 32.06 -3.28 -6.91
N GLY A 363 32.02 -4.52 -6.42
CA GLY A 363 32.46 -4.88 -5.07
C GLY A 363 31.36 -4.63 -4.02
N GLU A 364 31.49 -5.25 -2.84
CA GLU A 364 30.42 -5.32 -1.83
C GLU A 364 29.96 -3.98 -1.25
N ALA A 365 30.74 -2.91 -1.42
CA ALA A 365 30.50 -1.60 -0.81
C ALA A 365 30.24 -0.54 -1.88
N GLY A 366 28.98 -0.27 -2.24
CA GLY A 366 28.68 0.96 -2.98
C GLY A 366 27.45 1.03 -3.88
N VAL A 367 26.60 -0.01 -3.95
CA VAL A 367 25.41 0.07 -4.81
C VAL A 367 24.37 0.98 -4.17
N ASP A 368 24.09 2.11 -4.81
CA ASP A 368 22.98 2.98 -4.44
C ASP A 368 21.65 2.32 -4.84
N LEU A 369 20.76 2.14 -3.87
CA LEU A 369 19.45 1.53 -4.09
C LEU A 369 18.51 2.46 -4.85
N MET A 370 18.58 3.78 -4.63
CA MET A 370 17.59 4.73 -5.14
C MET A 370 17.51 4.77 -6.68
N PRO A 371 18.64 4.77 -7.42
CA PRO A 371 18.57 4.67 -8.88
C PRO A 371 17.83 3.41 -9.34
N LEU A 372 18.08 2.24 -8.72
CA LEU A 372 17.41 1.00 -9.11
C LEU A 372 15.90 1.05 -8.86
N LEU A 373 15.47 1.78 -7.83
CA LEU A 373 14.07 1.97 -7.50
C LEU A 373 13.34 2.95 -8.43
N VAL A 374 14.06 3.90 -9.05
CA VAL A 374 13.49 4.98 -9.86
C VAL A 374 13.68 4.76 -11.37
N LEU A 375 14.61 3.91 -11.81
CA LEU A 375 14.95 3.73 -13.23
C LEU A 375 13.82 3.18 -14.11
N ASP A 376 12.77 2.59 -13.53
CA ASP A 376 11.60 2.10 -14.28
C ASP A 376 10.52 3.20 -14.51
N CYS A 377 10.82 4.48 -14.23
CA CYS A 377 9.88 5.62 -14.38
C CYS A 377 9.80 6.23 -15.79
N ASN A 378 10.75 5.93 -16.68
CA ASN A 378 10.90 6.63 -17.97
C ASN A 378 10.29 5.85 -19.14
#